data_AF-A0AAW2YH29-F1
#
_entry.id   AF-A0AAW2YH29-F1
#
_cell.length_a   1.000
_cell.length_b   1.000
_cell.length_c   1.000
_cell.angle_alpha   90.00
_cell.angle_beta   90.00
_cell.angle_gamma   90.00
#
_symmetry.space_group_name_H-M   'P 1'
#
loop_
_entity.id
_entity.type
_entity.pdbx_description
1 polymer ?
#
loop_
_entity_poly.entity_id
_entity_poly.type
_entity_poly.pdbx_seq_one_letter_code
_entity_poly.pdbx_strand_id
1 'polypeptide(L)'
;MYMHPFDFFLESVFPFLVGFSIWNGHMLSNLLFACVAAINSPQSHGGYTFPFLPRPDNHYNHHKYFNKNYALGIMDSLHETVLSQPIQTRK
;
A
#
# COMPACT_ATOMS: atom_id res chain seq x y z
N MET A 1 -8.34 -5.88 -9.14
CA MET A 1 -8.13 -5.15 -10.42
C MET A 1 -7.43 -6.10 -11.38
N TYR A 2 -7.85 -6.13 -12.64
CA TYR A 2 -7.06 -6.81 -13.67
C TYR A 2 -5.85 -5.97 -14.01
N MET A 3 -4.69 -6.59 -14.17
CA MET A 3 -3.46 -5.94 -14.60
C MET A 3 -2.75 -6.88 -15.57
N HIS A 4 -2.20 -6.34 -16.65
CA HIS A 4 -1.46 -7.15 -17.61
C HIS A 4 -0.21 -7.74 -16.92
N PRO A 5 0.18 -9.00 -17.20
CA PRO A 5 1.30 -9.63 -16.52
C PRO A 5 2.62 -8.85 -16.61
N PHE A 6 2.83 -8.15 -17.73
CA PHE A 6 4.00 -7.29 -17.93
C PHE A 6 4.01 -6.07 -17.00
N ASP A 7 2.87 -5.38 -16.89
CA ASP A 7 2.73 -4.22 -16.00
C ASP A 7 2.88 -4.66 -14.54
N PHE A 8 2.31 -5.82 -14.19
CA PHE A 8 2.51 -6.45 -12.88
C PHE A 8 3.97 -6.75 -12.58
N PHE A 9 4.70 -7.26 -13.56
CA PHE A 9 6.12 -7.49 -13.38
C PHE A 9 6.88 -6.17 -13.13
N LEU A 10 6.65 -5.13 -13.94
CA LEU A 10 7.39 -3.87 -13.83
C LEU A 10 7.03 -3.04 -12.59
N GLU A 11 5.76 -2.98 -12.23
CA GLU A 11 5.28 -2.10 -11.16
C GLU A 11 5.35 -2.75 -9.77
N SER A 12 5.20 -4.07 -9.69
CA SER A 12 5.10 -4.79 -8.42
C SER A 12 6.29 -5.71 -8.16
N VAL A 13 6.68 -6.55 -9.13
CA VAL A 13 7.69 -7.59 -8.91
C VAL A 13 9.12 -7.04 -9.01
N PHE A 14 9.41 -6.26 -10.05
CA PHE A 14 10.74 -5.76 -10.34
C PHE A 14 11.29 -4.85 -9.23
N PRO A 15 10.57 -3.85 -8.69
CA PRO A 15 11.06 -3.00 -7.62
C PRO A 15 11.36 -3.80 -6.34
N PHE A 16 10.58 -4.85 -6.11
CA PHE A 16 10.74 -5.75 -4.99
C PHE A 16 12.02 -6.59 -5.09
N LEU A 17 12.28 -7.18 -6.27
CA LEU A 17 13.51 -7.92 -6.56
C LEU A 17 14.75 -7.02 -6.48
N VAL A 18 14.67 -5.79 -7.00
CA VAL A 18 15.75 -4.80 -6.89
C VAL A 18 16.01 -4.46 -5.42
N GLY A 19 14.97 -4.21 -4.64
CA GLY A 19 15.07 -3.96 -3.20
C GLY A 19 15.80 -5.09 -2.47
N PHE A 20 15.45 -6.35 -2.75
CA PHE A 20 16.11 -7.52 -2.16
C PHE A 20 17.53 -7.78 -2.68
N SER A 21 17.82 -7.37 -3.90
CA SER A 21 19.17 -7.49 -4.45
C SER A 21 20.13 -6.49 -3.81
N ILE A 22 19.62 -5.29 -3.48
CA ILE A 22 20.39 -4.25 -2.77
C ILE A 22 20.48 -4.57 -1.27
N TRP A 23 19.36 -4.98 -0.68
CA TRP A 23 19.26 -5.36 0.73
C TRP A 23 19.59 -6.85 0.90
N ASN A 24 20.84 -7.17 1.26
CA ASN A 24 21.29 -8.54 1.52
C ASN A 24 20.72 -9.11 2.86
N GLY A 25 19.39 -9.13 2.96
CA GLY A 25 18.65 -9.64 4.10
C GLY A 25 18.48 -11.16 4.07
N HIS A 26 18.27 -11.75 5.24
CA HIS A 26 17.97 -13.17 5.34
C HIS A 26 16.68 -13.50 4.55
N MET A 27 16.66 -14.65 3.87
CA MET A 27 15.53 -15.07 3.02
C MET A 27 14.18 -15.02 3.74
N LEU A 28 14.16 -15.41 5.03
CA LEU A 28 12.94 -15.36 5.85
C LEU A 28 12.41 -13.93 6.02
N SER A 29 13.29 -12.95 6.25
CA SER A 29 12.90 -11.54 6.40
C SER A 29 12.30 -11.00 5.10
N ASN A 30 12.92 -11.35 3.97
CA ASN A 30 12.43 -10.99 2.64
C ASN A 30 11.06 -11.63 2.36
N LEU A 31 10.87 -12.90 2.70
CA LEU A 31 9.59 -13.58 2.54
C LEU A 31 8.48 -12.97 3.41
N LEU A 32 8.79 -12.63 4.67
CA LEU A 32 7.83 -11.97 5.56
C LEU A 32 7.41 -10.61 5.00
N PHE A 33 8.36 -9.84 4.46
CA PHE A 33 8.06 -8.57 3.80
C PHE A 33 7.15 -8.77 2.57
N ALA A 34 7.38 -9.82 1.78
CA ALA A 34 6.53 -10.17 0.63
C ALA A 34 5.09 -10.47 1.04
N CYS A 35 4.91 -11.25 2.12
CA CYS A 35 3.59 -11.57 2.64
C CYS A 35 2.83 -10.32 3.09
N VAL A 36 3.49 -9.40 3.80
CA VAL A 36 2.88 -8.14 4.23
C VAL A 36 2.48 -7.28 3.02
N ALA A 37 3.36 -7.16 2.02
CA ALA A 37 3.06 -6.42 0.80
C ALA A 37 1.85 -7.02 0.04
N ALA A 38 1.75 -8.35 -0.04
CA ALA A 38 0.64 -9.04 -0.72
C ALA A 38 -0.72 -8.83 -0.02
N ILE A 39 -0.74 -8.61 1.30
CA ILE A 39 -1.97 -8.36 2.07
C ILE A 39 -2.52 -6.95 1.80
N ASN A 40 -1.69 -5.99 1.40
CA ASN A 40 -2.07 -4.57 1.28
C ASN A 40 -3.24 -4.33 0.30
N SER A 41 -3.20 -4.90 -0.91
CA SER A 41 -4.25 -4.71 -1.91
C SER A 41 -5.62 -5.28 -1.47
N PRO A 42 -5.73 -6.56 -1.06
CA PRO A 42 -7.01 -7.09 -0.60
C PRO A 42 -7.52 -6.37 0.66
N GLN A 43 -6.63 -5.92 1.55
CA GLN A 43 -7.02 -5.17 2.73
C GLN A 43 -7.58 -3.77 2.39
N SER A 44 -6.93 -3.02 1.51
CA SER A 44 -7.32 -1.64 1.17
C SER A 44 -8.56 -1.56 0.28
N HIS A 45 -8.87 -2.62 -0.47
CA HIS A 45 -10.05 -2.69 -1.35
C HIS A 45 -11.16 -3.61 -0.84
N GLY A 46 -10.91 -4.44 0.16
CA GLY A 46 -11.87 -5.41 0.70
C GLY A 46 -12.96 -4.80 1.58
N GLY A 47 -12.80 -3.55 2.02
CA GLY A 47 -13.79 -2.83 2.84
C GLY A 47 -13.82 -3.22 4.31
N TYR A 48 -13.02 -4.20 4.74
CA TYR A 48 -12.91 -4.62 6.14
C TYR A 48 -11.79 -3.87 6.87
N THR A 49 -12.06 -3.49 8.11
CA THR A 49 -11.05 -2.93 9.02
C THR A 49 -10.45 -4.04 9.87
N PHE A 50 -9.14 -4.24 9.75
CA PHE A 50 -8.40 -5.16 10.59
C PHE A 50 -7.61 -4.41 11.66
N PRO A 51 -7.46 -4.97 12.87
CA PRO A 51 -6.60 -4.36 13.89
C PRO A 51 -5.15 -4.30 13.37
N PHE A 52 -4.46 -3.21 13.70
CA PHE A 52 -3.07 -2.92 13.32
C PHE A 52 -2.78 -2.70 11.83
N LEU A 53 -3.78 -2.79 10.95
CA LEU A 53 -3.65 -2.45 9.53
C LEU A 53 -4.27 -1.09 9.21
N PRO A 54 -3.80 -0.40 8.15
CA PRO A 54 -4.40 0.85 7.69
C PRO A 54 -5.88 0.68 7.40
N ARG A 55 -6.67 1.73 7.58
CA ARG A 55 -8.09 1.68 7.22
C ARG A 55 -8.26 1.71 5.69
N PRO A 56 -9.18 0.90 5.12
CA PRO A 56 -9.50 0.96 3.69
C PRO A 56 -10.04 2.33 3.26
N ASP A 57 -10.63 3.10 4.17
CA ASP A 57 -11.10 4.47 3.92
C ASP A 57 -9.97 5.42 3.45
N ASN A 58 -8.72 5.18 3.87
CA ASN A 58 -7.59 6.01 3.45
C ASN A 58 -7.36 5.88 1.94
N HIS A 59 -7.36 4.64 1.46
CA HIS A 59 -7.20 4.34 0.04
C HIS A 59 -8.44 4.75 -0.77
N TYR A 60 -9.64 4.63 -0.20
CA TYR A 60 -10.84 5.21 -0.81
C TYR A 60 -10.72 6.73 -1.00
N ASN A 61 -10.23 7.46 0.01
CA ASN A 61 -10.01 8.89 -0.07
C ASN A 61 -8.90 9.26 -1.07
N HIS A 62 -7.87 8.42 -1.21
CA HIS A 62 -6.88 8.58 -2.28
C HIS A 62 -7.54 8.56 -3.67
N HIS A 63 -8.41 7.58 -3.96
CA HIS A 63 -9.19 7.55 -5.21
C HIS A 63 -10.19 8.70 -5.35
N LYS A 64 -10.53 9.39 -4.27
CA LYS A 64 -11.47 10.53 -4.29
C LYS A 64 -10.79 11.85 -4.60
N TYR A 65 -9.65 12.12 -3.95
CA TYR A 65 -8.97 13.42 -4.02
C TYR A 65 -7.72 13.39 -4.92
N PHE A 66 -7.18 12.21 -5.23
CA PHE A 66 -6.01 11.93 -6.09
C PHE A 66 -4.68 12.58 -5.68
N ASN A 67 -4.70 13.61 -4.84
CA ASN A 67 -3.52 14.37 -4.40
C ASN A 67 -3.18 14.20 -2.91
N LYS A 68 -3.82 13.24 -2.22
CA LYS A 68 -3.69 12.98 -0.78
C LYS A 68 -3.73 11.47 -0.47
N ASN A 69 -3.25 11.10 0.72
CA ASN A 69 -3.25 9.74 1.29
C ASN A 69 -2.63 8.67 0.38
N TYR A 70 -1.42 8.89 -0.11
CA TYR A 70 -0.73 7.97 -1.00
C TYR A 70 -0.20 6.70 -0.32
N ALA A 71 0.07 6.77 0.99
CA ALA A 71 0.81 5.74 1.72
C ALA A 71 0.15 5.40 3.06
N LEU A 72 0.95 4.82 3.97
CA LEU A 72 0.54 4.39 5.31
C LEU A 72 0.49 5.55 6.32
N GLY A 73 0.36 6.80 5.87
CA GLY A 73 0.23 7.97 6.73
C GLY A 73 1.55 8.59 7.21
N ILE A 74 2.60 7.81 7.52
CA ILE A 74 3.90 8.37 7.93
C ILE A 74 4.53 9.16 6.78
N MET A 75 4.65 8.53 5.61
CA MET A 75 5.18 9.20 4.42
C MET A 75 4.26 10.33 3.99
N ASP A 76 2.94 10.21 4.17
CA ASP A 76 2.03 11.31 3.87
C ASP A 76 2.21 12.50 4.81
N SER A 77 2.52 12.25 6.09
CA SER A 77 2.80 13.29 7.07
C SER A 77 4.08 14.05 6.69
N LEU A 78 5.13 13.32 6.31
CA LEU A 78 6.40 13.90 5.91
C LEU A 78 6.30 14.74 4.63
N HIS A 79 5.43 14.36 3.70
CA HIS A 79 5.26 15.03 2.41
C HIS A 79 4.04 15.96 2.36
N GLU A 80 3.39 16.22 3.50
CA GLU A 80 2.21 17.10 3.61
C GLU A 80 1.01 16.65 2.74
N THR A 81 0.90 15.35 2.48
CA THR A 81 -0.17 14.71 1.70
C THR A 81 -1.24 14.04 2.57
N VAL A 82 -1.24 14.29 3.89
CA VAL A 82 -2.32 13.86 4.79
C VAL A 82 -3.61 14.60 4.47
N LEU A 83 -4.73 13.87 4.39
CA LEU A 83 -6.05 14.48 4.35
C LEU A 83 -6.42 15.00 5.76
N SER A 84 -6.57 16.32 5.90
CA SER A 84 -6.92 16.99 7.17
C SER A 84 -8.42 16.96 7.51
N GLN A 85 -9.27 16.59 6.55
CA GLN A 85 -10.71 16.46 6.73
C GLN A 85 -11.05 15.12 7.41
N PRO A 86 -12.13 15.04 8.22
CA PRO A 86 -12.53 13.79 8.87
C PRO A 86 -12.71 12.68 7.82
N ILE A 87 -12.17 11.49 8.13
CA ILE A 87 -12.23 10.32 7.26
C ILE A 87 -13.70 10.07 6.93
N GLN A 88 -14.07 10.32 5.67
CA GLN A 88 -15.43 10.11 5.22
C GLN A 88 -15.62 8.60 5.02
N THR A 89 -16.29 7.97 5.97
CA THR A 89 -16.65 6.55 5.89
C THR A 89 -17.60 6.34 4.71
N ARG A 90 -17.40 5.27 3.92
CA ARG A 90 -18.42 4.86 2.93
C ARG A 90 -19.76 4.69 3.66
N LYS A 91 -20.81 5.35 3.14
CA LYS A 91 -22.19 5.09 3.56
C LYS A 91 -22.63 3.72 3.06
#